data_AF-A0A833ZK67-F1
#
_entry.id   AF-A0A833ZK67-F1
#
_cell.length_a   1.000
_cell.length_b   1.000
_cell.length_c   1.000
_cell.angle_alpha   90.00
_cell.angle_beta   90.00
_cell.angle_gamma   90.00
#
_symmetry.space_group_name_H-M   'P 1'
#
loop_
_entity.id
_entity.type
_entity.pdbx_description
1 polymer ?
#
loop_
_entity_poly.entity_id
_entity_poly.type
_entity_poly.pdbx_seq_one_letter_code
_entity_poly.pdbx_strand_id
1 'polypeptide(L)'
;MDMVEHYSKDKGAICTKLMKPKRKQGTKSAEEELAKAGWLLNLQYLTLGTQIGEGEFGAVLQGEYLGQKVAVKNIKCDVTAQAFLDETAVMTKMQHKNLVRLLGVILHQGLYIVMEHVSKGNLVNFLRTRGRALVNTPQLLQFSLHVAEGMEYLESKKLVHRDLAARNILISEDLVAKVSDFGLAKAERKGLDSSRLPVKWTAPEALKHGKFSSKSDVWSFGVLLWEVFSYGRAPYPKMSLKEVTEAVEKGYRMEPPEDCPGAVHTLMSSCWEAEPTRRPPFRKLAEKLARELRSVGATGHVERQDADGPTLPCGQEP
;
A
#
# COMPACT_ATOMS: atom_id res chain seq x y z
N MET A 1 -20.96 -23.43 -11.65
CA MET A 1 -21.42 -23.07 -13.00
C MET A 1 -22.13 -21.75 -12.91
N ASP A 2 -21.68 -20.75 -13.66
CA ASP A 2 -22.42 -19.49 -13.79
C ASP A 2 -23.77 -19.80 -14.45
N MET A 3 -24.85 -19.63 -13.68
CA MET A 3 -26.20 -19.95 -14.17
C MET A 3 -26.64 -19.00 -15.28
N VAL A 4 -26.14 -17.76 -15.30
CA VAL A 4 -26.42 -16.81 -16.38
C VAL A 4 -25.77 -17.29 -17.66
N GLU A 5 -24.49 -17.70 -17.59
CA GLU A 5 -23.79 -18.23 -18.76
C GLU A 5 -24.41 -19.53 -19.27
N HIS A 6 -24.77 -20.44 -18.36
CA HIS A 6 -25.46 -21.69 -18.69
C HIS A 6 -26.79 -21.41 -19.41
N TYR A 7 -27.64 -20.57 -18.83
CA TYR A 7 -28.97 -20.27 -19.39
C TYR A 7 -28.95 -19.31 -20.59
N SER A 8 -27.81 -18.69 -20.88
CA SER A 8 -27.59 -17.94 -22.13
C SER A 8 -27.26 -18.87 -23.29
N LYS A 9 -26.59 -20.00 -23.03
CA LYS A 9 -26.20 -20.99 -24.06
C LYS A 9 -27.27 -22.07 -24.24
N ASP A 10 -27.88 -22.54 -23.17
CA ASP A 10 -28.89 -23.59 -23.14
C ASP A 10 -30.17 -23.10 -22.45
N LYS A 11 -31.34 -23.42 -22.99
CA LYS A 11 -32.62 -23.07 -22.38
C LYS A 11 -32.88 -23.89 -21.10
N GLY A 12 -32.39 -25.13 -21.02
CA GLY A 12 -32.69 -26.03 -19.90
C GLY A 12 -34.18 -26.02 -19.52
N ALA A 13 -34.47 -25.74 -18.24
CA ALA A 13 -35.83 -25.70 -17.69
C ALA A 13 -36.56 -24.34 -17.78
N ILE A 14 -35.92 -23.27 -18.26
CA ILE A 14 -36.57 -21.94 -18.38
C ILE A 14 -37.33 -21.82 -19.71
N CYS A 15 -38.24 -20.86 -19.84
CA CYS A 15 -39.14 -20.75 -21.01
C CYS A 15 -38.43 -20.33 -22.31
N THR A 16 -37.32 -19.59 -22.21
CA THR A 16 -36.45 -19.19 -23.33
C THR A 16 -35.02 -18.96 -22.82
N LYS A 17 -34.03 -18.98 -23.72
CA LYS A 17 -32.64 -18.63 -23.36
C LYS A 17 -32.57 -17.19 -22.87
N LEU A 18 -31.64 -16.90 -21.98
CA LEU A 18 -31.35 -15.53 -21.59
C LEU A 18 -30.76 -14.78 -22.79
N MET A 19 -31.46 -13.77 -23.27
CA MET A 19 -31.08 -13.03 -24.48
C MET A 19 -30.35 -11.73 -24.13
N LYS A 20 -31.09 -10.74 -23.61
CA LYS A 20 -30.54 -9.42 -23.25
C LYS A 20 -30.84 -9.11 -21.78
N PRO A 21 -29.82 -8.77 -20.98
CA PRO A 21 -30.03 -8.25 -19.63
C PRO A 21 -30.90 -6.98 -19.66
N LYS A 22 -31.94 -6.92 -18.82
CA LYS A 22 -32.78 -5.73 -18.71
C LYS A 22 -32.09 -4.71 -17.81
N ARG A 23 -31.82 -3.50 -18.35
CA ARG A 23 -31.27 -2.38 -17.55
C ARG A 23 -32.25 -2.00 -16.44
N LYS A 24 -31.75 -1.89 -15.20
CA LYS A 24 -32.53 -1.38 -14.06
C LYS A 24 -32.70 0.14 -14.23
N GLN A 25 -33.93 0.65 -14.17
CA GLN A 25 -34.18 2.09 -14.30
C GLN A 25 -33.55 2.82 -13.11
N GLY A 26 -32.79 3.89 -13.39
CA GLY A 26 -32.14 4.74 -12.38
C GLY A 26 -30.68 4.40 -12.03
N THR A 27 -30.14 3.27 -12.49
CA THR A 27 -28.70 2.96 -12.35
C THR A 27 -27.97 3.31 -13.64
N LYS A 28 -27.11 4.34 -13.61
CA LYS A 28 -26.08 4.53 -14.64
C LYS A 28 -25.12 3.34 -14.53
N SER A 29 -24.82 2.67 -15.65
CA SER A 29 -23.79 1.62 -15.61
C SER A 29 -22.47 2.27 -15.21
N ALA A 30 -21.74 1.71 -14.26
CA ALA A 30 -20.48 2.33 -13.84
C ALA A 30 -19.41 2.30 -14.96
N GLU A 31 -19.57 1.40 -15.94
CA GLU A 31 -18.88 1.47 -17.23
C GLU A 31 -19.16 2.79 -17.98
N GLU A 32 -20.43 3.23 -18.06
CA GLU A 32 -20.78 4.49 -18.73
C GLU A 32 -20.21 5.71 -17.96
N GLU A 33 -20.13 5.63 -16.63
CA GLU A 33 -19.53 6.68 -15.81
C GLU A 33 -18.01 6.76 -16.00
N LEU A 34 -17.32 5.62 -16.01
CA LEU A 34 -15.89 5.57 -16.31
C LEU A 34 -15.58 6.01 -17.74
N ALA A 35 -16.40 5.62 -18.71
CA ALA A 35 -16.27 6.05 -20.10
C ALA A 35 -16.36 7.57 -20.22
N LYS A 36 -17.40 8.16 -19.62
CA LYS A 36 -17.61 9.62 -19.60
C LYS A 36 -16.49 10.35 -18.87
N ALA A 37 -15.95 9.75 -17.83
CA ALA A 37 -14.85 10.33 -17.05
C ALA A 37 -13.47 10.07 -17.67
N GLY A 38 -13.37 9.37 -18.81
CA GLY A 38 -12.13 9.14 -19.54
C GLY A 38 -11.20 8.08 -18.95
N TRP A 39 -11.72 7.18 -18.11
CA TRP A 39 -10.92 6.16 -17.42
C TRP A 39 -10.96 4.77 -18.07
N LEU A 40 -11.85 4.54 -19.04
CA LEU A 40 -11.84 3.32 -19.83
C LEU A 40 -10.73 3.37 -20.88
N LEU A 41 -9.80 2.42 -20.77
CA LEU A 41 -8.73 2.21 -21.71
C LEU A 41 -9.12 1.14 -22.74
N ASN A 42 -8.53 1.21 -23.94
CA ASN A 42 -8.79 0.24 -24.99
C ASN A 42 -7.80 -0.92 -24.90
N LEU A 43 -8.31 -2.14 -24.73
CA LEU A 43 -7.51 -3.36 -24.65
C LEU A 43 -6.53 -3.54 -25.82
N GLN A 44 -6.89 -3.08 -27.03
CA GLN A 44 -6.06 -3.22 -28.23
C GLN A 44 -4.69 -2.53 -28.11
N TYR A 45 -4.57 -1.54 -27.21
CA TYR A 45 -3.30 -0.85 -26.96
C TYR A 45 -2.54 -1.41 -25.77
N LEU A 46 -3.07 -2.43 -25.07
CA LEU A 46 -2.41 -3.09 -23.96
C LEU A 46 -1.71 -4.36 -24.44
N THR A 47 -0.40 -4.42 -24.24
CA THR A 47 0.37 -5.67 -24.34
C THR A 47 0.71 -6.15 -22.93
N LEU A 48 0.31 -7.38 -22.59
CA LEU A 48 0.66 -8.02 -21.31
C LEU A 48 2.00 -8.73 -21.42
N GLY A 49 2.82 -8.60 -20.38
CA GLY A 49 4.10 -9.25 -20.22
C GLY A 49 4.09 -10.26 -19.07
N THR A 50 5.26 -10.43 -18.43
CA THR A 50 5.45 -11.37 -17.33
C THR A 50 4.72 -10.95 -16.06
N GLN A 51 4.39 -11.92 -15.21
CA GLN A 51 3.94 -11.66 -13.85
C GLN A 51 5.08 -11.05 -13.02
N ILE A 52 4.84 -9.89 -12.40
CA ILE A 52 5.81 -9.15 -11.58
C ILE A 52 5.45 -9.17 -10.09
N GLY A 53 4.25 -9.62 -9.75
CA GLY A 53 3.81 -9.77 -8.38
C GLY A 53 2.58 -10.66 -8.30
N GLU A 54 2.35 -11.18 -7.11
CA GLU A 54 1.11 -11.88 -6.76
C GLU A 54 0.62 -11.26 -5.46
N GLY A 55 -0.57 -10.66 -5.51
CA GLY A 55 -1.23 -10.11 -4.35
C GLY A 55 -2.47 -10.92 -4.00
N GLU A 56 -3.12 -10.56 -2.89
CA GLU A 56 -4.38 -11.19 -2.44
C GLU A 56 -5.48 -11.15 -3.51
N PHE A 57 -5.47 -10.11 -4.34
CA PHE A 57 -6.44 -9.85 -5.41
C PHE A 57 -6.01 -10.40 -6.78
N GLY A 58 -4.98 -11.25 -6.84
CA GLY A 58 -4.50 -11.89 -8.05
C GLY A 58 -3.14 -11.39 -8.55
N ALA A 59 -2.73 -11.96 -9.68
CA ALA A 59 -1.46 -11.65 -10.32
C ALA A 59 -1.41 -10.20 -10.81
N VAL A 60 -0.26 -9.56 -10.57
CA VAL A 60 0.11 -8.29 -11.18
C VAL A 60 1.08 -8.59 -12.29
N LEU A 61 0.72 -8.21 -13.51
CA LEU A 61 1.54 -8.37 -14.70
C LEU A 61 2.23 -7.04 -15.04
N GLN A 62 3.44 -7.12 -15.56
CA GLN A 62 3.98 -6.01 -16.33
C GLN A 62 3.22 -5.91 -17.64
N GLY A 63 3.06 -4.70 -18.16
CA GLY A 63 2.52 -4.49 -19.50
C GLY A 63 3.07 -3.23 -20.14
N GLU A 64 2.61 -2.99 -21.36
CA GLU A 64 2.86 -1.78 -22.12
C GLU A 64 1.53 -1.25 -22.66
N TYR A 65 1.20 0.00 -22.38
CA TYR A 65 0.02 0.68 -22.88
C TYR A 65 0.43 1.90 -23.69
N LEU A 66 0.11 1.93 -24.99
CA LEU A 66 0.52 3.00 -25.91
C LEU A 66 2.03 3.33 -25.85
N GLY A 67 2.89 2.30 -25.78
CA GLY A 67 4.35 2.48 -25.69
C GLY A 67 4.89 2.76 -24.29
N GLN A 68 4.01 2.94 -23.28
CA GLN A 68 4.42 3.23 -21.90
C GLN A 68 4.36 1.97 -21.03
N LYS A 69 5.42 1.70 -20.26
CA LYS A 69 5.42 0.61 -19.26
C LYS A 69 4.38 0.86 -18.17
N VAL A 70 3.59 -0.17 -17.89
CA VAL A 70 2.51 -0.16 -16.90
C VAL A 70 2.55 -1.41 -16.02
N ALA A 71 1.90 -1.33 -14.85
CA ALA A 71 1.54 -2.48 -14.04
C ALA A 71 0.04 -2.76 -14.22
N VAL A 72 -0.31 -4.03 -14.46
CA VAL A 72 -1.69 -4.43 -14.75
C VAL A 72 -2.13 -5.49 -13.77
N LYS A 73 -3.21 -5.19 -13.04
CA LYS A 73 -3.80 -6.11 -12.06
C LYS A 73 -5.13 -6.61 -12.58
N ASN A 74 -5.28 -7.93 -12.71
CA ASN A 74 -6.49 -8.55 -13.24
C ASN A 74 -7.37 -9.07 -12.09
N ILE A 75 -8.57 -8.52 -11.95
CA ILE A 75 -9.61 -8.97 -11.03
C ILE A 75 -10.59 -9.87 -11.79
N LYS A 76 -10.45 -11.17 -11.57
CA LYS A 76 -11.24 -12.23 -12.20
C LYS A 76 -12.57 -12.48 -11.47
N CYS A 77 -13.50 -11.52 -11.44
CA CYS A 77 -14.90 -11.81 -11.07
C CYS A 77 -15.85 -10.66 -11.49
N ASP A 78 -16.93 -11.01 -12.20
CA ASP A 78 -17.95 -10.07 -12.69
C ASP A 78 -18.78 -9.47 -11.55
N VAL A 79 -18.98 -10.21 -10.45
CA VAL A 79 -19.70 -9.73 -9.26
C VAL A 79 -18.89 -8.67 -8.52
N THR A 80 -17.55 -8.80 -8.52
CA THR A 80 -16.65 -7.77 -7.99
C THR A 80 -16.47 -6.59 -8.94
N ALA A 81 -16.63 -6.75 -10.26
CA ALA A 81 -16.41 -5.65 -11.19
C ALA A 81 -17.34 -4.46 -10.85
N GLN A 82 -18.63 -4.68 -10.61
CA GLN A 82 -19.54 -3.57 -10.29
C GLN A 82 -19.26 -2.92 -8.91
N ALA A 83 -18.96 -3.71 -7.88
CA ALA A 83 -18.59 -3.19 -6.57
C ALA A 83 -17.24 -2.45 -6.61
N PHE A 84 -16.34 -2.92 -7.47
CA PHE A 84 -15.06 -2.31 -7.73
C PHE A 84 -15.24 -1.01 -8.48
N LEU A 85 -16.08 -0.95 -9.52
CA LEU A 85 -16.34 0.26 -10.30
C LEU A 85 -16.80 1.45 -9.43
N ASP A 86 -17.63 1.20 -8.41
CA ASP A 86 -18.06 2.21 -7.44
C ASP A 86 -16.88 2.74 -6.58
N GLU A 87 -15.85 1.91 -6.34
CA GLU A 87 -14.64 2.26 -5.59
C GLU A 87 -13.52 2.81 -6.46
N THR A 88 -13.38 2.36 -7.71
CA THR A 88 -12.45 2.92 -8.69
C THR A 88 -12.76 4.38 -8.93
N ALA A 89 -14.05 4.78 -8.91
CA ALA A 89 -14.45 6.18 -9.00
C ALA A 89 -13.84 7.06 -7.90
N VAL A 90 -13.41 6.48 -6.76
CA VAL A 90 -12.63 7.18 -5.74
C VAL A 90 -11.15 7.17 -6.12
N MET A 91 -10.58 6.02 -6.53
CA MET A 91 -9.18 5.90 -6.95
C MET A 91 -8.82 6.83 -8.12
N THR A 92 -9.74 7.04 -9.07
CA THR A 92 -9.56 7.94 -10.21
C THR A 92 -9.33 9.40 -9.81
N LYS A 93 -9.79 9.79 -8.61
CA LYS A 93 -9.61 11.16 -8.08
C LYS A 93 -8.37 11.28 -7.18
N MET A 94 -7.60 10.20 -7.02
CA MET A 94 -6.44 10.17 -6.15
C MET A 94 -5.18 10.49 -6.94
N GLN A 95 -4.52 11.60 -6.58
CA GLN A 95 -3.27 12.00 -7.18
C GLN A 95 -2.35 12.55 -6.08
N HIS A 96 -1.26 11.84 -5.83
CA HIS A 96 -0.25 12.22 -4.85
C HIS A 96 1.08 11.57 -5.19
N LYS A 97 2.21 12.26 -4.96
CA LYS A 97 3.55 11.76 -5.32
C LYS A 97 3.92 10.43 -4.64
N ASN A 98 3.34 10.16 -3.46
CA ASN A 98 3.56 8.94 -2.67
C ASN A 98 2.43 7.93 -2.75
N LEU A 99 1.56 8.03 -3.75
CA LEU A 99 0.57 7.01 -4.07
C LEU A 99 0.83 6.48 -5.47
N VAL A 100 0.68 5.18 -5.67
CA VAL A 100 0.73 4.59 -7.01
C VAL A 100 -0.45 5.12 -7.83
N ARG A 101 -0.14 5.76 -8.95
CA ARG A 101 -1.13 6.39 -9.82
C ARG A 101 -1.90 5.36 -10.65
N LEU A 102 -3.22 5.43 -10.59
CA LEU A 102 -4.12 4.79 -11.53
C LEU A 102 -4.03 5.50 -12.88
N LEU A 103 -3.83 4.76 -13.97
CA LEU A 103 -3.84 5.27 -15.35
C LEU A 103 -5.19 5.07 -16.01
N GLY A 104 -5.89 3.99 -15.65
CA GLY A 104 -7.22 3.67 -16.14
C GLY A 104 -7.58 2.23 -15.91
N VAL A 105 -8.69 1.80 -16.48
CA VAL A 105 -9.16 0.43 -16.38
C VAL A 105 -9.64 -0.11 -17.72
N ILE A 106 -9.59 -1.43 -17.89
CA ILE A 106 -10.09 -2.12 -19.07
C ILE A 106 -11.09 -3.18 -18.60
N LEU A 107 -12.28 -3.15 -19.18
CA LEU A 107 -13.33 -4.15 -18.95
C LEU A 107 -13.22 -5.22 -20.03
N HIS A 108 -12.71 -6.40 -19.67
CA HIS A 108 -12.57 -7.52 -20.60
C HIS A 108 -12.54 -8.86 -19.85
N GLN A 109 -13.67 -9.58 -19.81
CA GLN A 109 -13.79 -10.86 -19.08
C GLN A 109 -13.32 -10.74 -17.61
N GLY A 110 -13.74 -9.65 -16.97
CA GLY A 110 -13.19 -9.17 -15.69
C GLY A 110 -12.72 -7.72 -15.81
N LEU A 111 -11.90 -7.31 -14.84
CA LEU A 111 -11.41 -5.93 -14.74
C LEU A 111 -9.88 -5.90 -14.67
N TYR A 112 -9.27 -5.20 -15.61
CA TYR A 112 -7.86 -4.85 -15.56
C TYR A 112 -7.71 -3.45 -15.00
N ILE A 113 -6.95 -3.33 -13.91
CA ILE A 113 -6.54 -2.05 -13.34
C ILE A 113 -5.15 -1.74 -13.86
N VAL A 114 -5.04 -0.66 -14.64
CA VAL A 114 -3.79 -0.23 -15.26
C VAL A 114 -3.20 0.90 -14.42
N MET A 115 -2.01 0.69 -13.88
CA MET A 115 -1.31 1.58 -12.96
C MET A 115 0.06 1.97 -13.51
N GLU A 116 0.64 3.04 -12.96
CA GLU A 116 2.04 3.35 -13.24
C GLU A 116 2.96 2.19 -12.85
N HIS A 117 3.99 1.95 -13.64
CA HIS A 117 5.02 0.97 -13.31
C HIS A 117 6.05 1.59 -12.35
N VAL A 118 6.31 0.93 -11.22
CA VAL A 118 7.27 1.37 -10.20
C VAL A 118 8.45 0.38 -10.15
N SER A 119 9.64 0.84 -10.54
CA SER A 119 10.72 -0.03 -11.05
C SER A 119 11.44 -0.89 -10.02
N LYS A 120 11.56 -0.47 -8.75
CA LYS A 120 12.39 -1.20 -7.75
C LYS A 120 11.59 -2.19 -6.90
N GLY A 121 10.34 -2.45 -7.25
CA GLY A 121 9.48 -3.42 -6.57
C GLY A 121 9.07 -2.98 -5.16
N ASN A 122 8.65 -3.95 -4.34
CA ASN A 122 8.16 -3.66 -2.99
C ASN A 122 9.27 -3.38 -1.96
N LEU A 123 8.93 -2.62 -0.93
CA LEU A 123 9.85 -2.14 0.09
C LEU A 123 10.45 -3.28 0.94
N VAL A 124 9.71 -4.36 1.20
CA VAL A 124 10.24 -5.53 1.93
C VAL A 124 11.45 -6.13 1.19
N ASN A 125 11.26 -6.44 -0.10
CA ASN A 125 12.32 -7.02 -0.93
C ASN A 125 13.45 -6.01 -1.14
N PHE A 126 13.13 -4.74 -1.34
CA PHE A 126 14.10 -3.67 -1.48
C PHE A 126 15.04 -3.60 -0.26
N LEU A 127 14.48 -3.63 0.96
CA LEU A 127 15.25 -3.58 2.21
C LEU A 127 16.06 -4.85 2.45
N ARG A 128 15.46 -6.03 2.24
CA ARG A 128 16.15 -7.32 2.45
C ARG A 128 17.33 -7.52 1.53
N THR A 129 17.22 -7.10 0.27
CA THR A 129 18.28 -7.28 -0.74
C THR A 129 19.45 -6.32 -0.57
N ARG A 130 19.24 -5.17 0.08
CA ARG A 130 20.24 -4.11 0.23
C ARG A 130 20.83 -4.03 1.64
N GLY A 131 20.01 -4.31 2.65
CA GLY A 131 20.39 -4.27 4.06
C GLY A 131 20.92 -2.90 4.52
N ARG A 132 21.54 -2.91 5.70
CA ARG A 132 22.13 -1.74 6.36
C ARG A 132 23.27 -1.10 5.57
N ALA A 133 23.99 -1.89 4.76
CA ALA A 133 25.16 -1.42 4.02
C ALA A 133 24.80 -0.41 2.91
N LEU A 134 23.62 -0.54 2.32
CA LEU A 134 23.18 0.29 1.19
C LEU A 134 21.98 1.19 1.52
N VAL A 135 21.27 0.92 2.62
CA VAL A 135 20.13 1.73 3.06
C VAL A 135 20.41 2.20 4.48
N ASN A 136 20.73 3.48 4.64
CA ASN A 136 21.03 4.08 5.93
C ASN A 136 19.77 4.65 6.61
N THR A 137 19.91 5.07 7.87
CA THR A 137 18.82 5.64 8.67
C THR A 137 18.09 6.83 8.01
N PRO A 138 18.79 7.83 7.41
CA PRO A 138 18.12 8.87 6.62
C PRO A 138 17.19 8.33 5.54
N GLN A 139 17.60 7.31 4.78
CA GLN A 139 16.78 6.71 3.74
C GLN A 139 15.56 5.96 4.32
N LEU A 140 15.72 5.27 5.46
CA LEU A 140 14.59 4.66 6.18
C LEU A 140 13.57 5.69 6.66
N LEU A 141 14.05 6.82 7.21
CA LEU A 141 13.20 7.94 7.61
C LEU A 141 12.49 8.56 6.41
N GLN A 142 13.19 8.72 5.28
CA GLN A 142 12.62 9.24 4.04
C GLN A 142 11.50 8.34 3.49
N PHE A 143 11.71 7.02 3.44
CA PHE A 143 10.65 6.08 3.05
C PHE A 143 9.46 6.14 4.00
N SER A 144 9.71 6.21 5.31
CA SER A 144 8.66 6.31 6.33
C SER A 144 7.85 7.60 6.17
N LEU A 145 8.53 8.73 5.92
CA LEU A 145 7.92 10.03 5.67
C LEU A 145 7.04 10.00 4.41
N HIS A 146 7.57 9.47 3.31
CA HIS A 146 6.82 9.30 2.06
C HIS A 146 5.51 8.51 2.26
N VAL A 147 5.56 7.40 3.00
CA VAL A 147 4.35 6.62 3.31
C VAL A 147 3.40 7.43 4.18
N ALA A 148 3.88 8.15 5.20
CA ALA A 148 3.05 9.00 6.04
C ALA A 148 2.36 10.13 5.24
N GLU A 149 3.06 10.78 4.31
CA GLU A 149 2.49 11.81 3.42
C GLU A 149 1.40 11.21 2.50
N GLY A 150 1.64 10.02 1.94
CA GLY A 150 0.64 9.30 1.15
C GLY A 150 -0.62 8.96 1.97
N MET A 151 -0.45 8.48 3.19
CA MET A 151 -1.54 8.12 4.08
C MET A 151 -2.28 9.34 4.66
N GLU A 152 -1.59 10.46 4.89
CA GLU A 152 -2.21 11.75 5.22
C GLU A 152 -3.15 12.18 4.10
N TYR A 153 -2.72 12.06 2.84
CA TYR A 153 -3.59 12.34 1.70
C TYR A 153 -4.82 11.43 1.69
N LEU A 154 -4.67 10.12 1.92
CA LEU A 154 -5.82 9.19 2.02
C LEU A 154 -6.78 9.58 3.16
N GLU A 155 -6.24 9.90 4.34
CA GLU A 155 -7.01 10.34 5.51
C GLU A 155 -7.81 11.61 5.20
N SER A 156 -7.22 12.58 4.49
CA SER A 156 -7.91 13.81 4.05
C SER A 156 -9.08 13.56 3.10
N LYS A 157 -9.00 12.46 2.33
CA LYS A 157 -10.06 12.00 1.40
C LYS A 157 -11.03 11.03 2.06
N LYS A 158 -10.90 10.79 3.37
CA LYS A 158 -11.71 9.83 4.15
C LYS A 158 -11.63 8.41 3.59
N LEU A 159 -10.49 8.05 2.98
CA LEU A 159 -10.23 6.72 2.48
C LEU A 159 -9.39 5.94 3.49
N VAL A 160 -9.80 4.69 3.74
CA VAL A 160 -9.10 3.76 4.65
C VAL A 160 -8.43 2.69 3.79
N HIS A 161 -7.14 2.48 3.98
CA HIS A 161 -6.32 1.53 3.22
C HIS A 161 -6.62 0.08 3.61
N ARG A 162 -6.69 -0.22 4.92
CA ARG A 162 -6.99 -1.53 5.53
C ARG A 162 -5.94 -2.63 5.37
N ASP A 163 -5.09 -2.54 4.35
CA ASP A 163 -3.93 -3.44 4.18
C ASP A 163 -2.60 -2.68 4.06
N LEU A 164 -2.33 -1.74 4.98
CA LEU A 164 -1.08 -0.99 4.96
C LEU A 164 0.06 -1.86 5.53
N ALA A 165 1.03 -2.19 4.69
CA ALA A 165 2.20 -3.00 5.06
C ALA A 165 3.36 -2.72 4.09
N ALA A 166 4.60 -3.00 4.48
CA ALA A 166 5.76 -2.74 3.60
C ALA A 166 5.70 -3.50 2.25
N ARG A 167 4.98 -4.63 2.18
CA ARG A 167 4.75 -5.37 0.92
C ARG A 167 3.89 -4.60 -0.10
N ASN A 168 3.06 -3.67 0.37
CA ASN A 168 2.21 -2.79 -0.44
C ASN A 168 2.79 -1.37 -0.57
N ILE A 169 4.10 -1.23 -0.32
CA ILE A 169 4.84 0.00 -0.62
C ILE A 169 5.81 -0.32 -1.75
N LEU A 170 5.74 0.44 -2.84
CA LEU A 170 6.64 0.31 -3.99
C LEU A 170 7.68 1.42 -4.00
N ILE A 171 8.89 1.12 -4.50
CA ILE A 171 10.00 2.08 -4.56
C ILE A 171 10.30 2.44 -6.02
N SER A 172 10.25 3.74 -6.34
CA SER A 172 10.61 4.25 -7.67
C SER A 172 12.12 4.25 -7.92
N GLU A 173 12.50 4.59 -9.15
CA GLU A 173 13.90 4.75 -9.52
C GLU A 173 14.61 5.80 -8.65
N ASP A 174 13.95 6.93 -8.42
CA ASP A 174 14.43 8.05 -7.60
C ASP A 174 14.26 7.84 -6.07
N LEU A 175 14.09 6.59 -5.63
CA LEU A 175 13.90 6.23 -4.21
C LEU A 175 12.70 6.92 -3.55
N VAL A 176 11.63 7.16 -4.31
CA VAL A 176 10.35 7.62 -3.77
C VAL A 176 9.52 6.40 -3.39
N ALA A 177 9.07 6.35 -2.13
CA ALA A 177 8.16 5.32 -1.67
C ALA A 177 6.72 5.71 -2.02
N LYS A 178 5.98 4.76 -2.59
CA LYS A 178 4.60 4.93 -3.02
C LYS A 178 3.71 3.84 -2.43
N VAL A 179 2.62 4.23 -1.79
CA VAL A 179 1.60 3.28 -1.30
C VAL A 179 0.82 2.73 -2.49
N SER A 180 0.74 1.41 -2.61
CA SER A 180 -0.04 0.68 -3.62
C SER A 180 -1.30 0.06 -3.00
N ASP A 181 -2.19 -0.49 -3.84
CA ASP A 181 -3.35 -1.29 -3.41
C ASP A 181 -4.37 -0.60 -2.50
N PHE A 182 -4.25 0.73 -2.33
CA PHE A 182 -5.26 1.54 -1.67
C PHE A 182 -6.57 1.52 -2.47
N GLY A 183 -7.70 1.39 -1.78
CA GLY A 183 -9.01 1.35 -2.42
C GLY A 183 -9.44 -0.02 -2.96
N LEU A 184 -8.59 -1.06 -2.89
CA LEU A 184 -8.96 -2.43 -3.28
C LEU A 184 -9.59 -3.23 -2.13
N ALA A 185 -9.22 -2.94 -0.88
CA ALA A 185 -9.59 -3.71 0.31
C ALA A 185 -11.05 -3.55 0.80
N LYS A 186 -11.85 -2.70 0.15
CA LYS A 186 -13.27 -2.49 0.49
C LYS A 186 -14.20 -3.24 -0.48
N ALA A 187 -13.79 -3.40 -1.74
CA ALA A 187 -14.44 -4.23 -2.75
C ALA A 187 -14.58 -5.72 -2.34
N GLU A 188 -13.64 -6.26 -1.55
CA GLU A 188 -13.70 -7.64 -1.04
C GLU A 188 -14.82 -7.91 -0.03
N ARG A 189 -15.26 -6.89 0.73
CA ARG A 189 -16.03 -7.16 1.95
C ARG A 189 -17.53 -7.12 1.79
N LYS A 190 -18.04 -6.80 0.61
CA LYS A 190 -19.42 -7.17 0.23
C LYS A 190 -19.44 -8.67 -0.11
N GLY A 191 -19.06 -9.54 0.83
CA GLY A 191 -19.19 -10.99 0.66
C GLY A 191 -18.14 -11.90 1.29
N LEU A 192 -17.02 -11.40 1.84
CA LEU A 192 -15.99 -12.28 2.42
C LEU A 192 -15.90 -12.27 3.95
N ASP A 193 -15.63 -13.47 4.45
CA ASP A 193 -15.40 -13.89 5.83
C ASP A 193 -14.16 -13.23 6.46
N SER A 194 -14.21 -13.00 7.77
CA SER A 194 -13.15 -12.39 8.60
C SER A 194 -11.82 -13.15 8.60
N SER A 195 -11.78 -14.35 8.00
CA SER A 195 -10.68 -15.32 8.02
C SER A 195 -9.46 -14.99 7.14
N ARG A 196 -9.47 -13.88 6.39
CA ARG A 196 -8.37 -13.49 5.48
C ARG A 196 -7.56 -12.25 5.88
N LEU A 197 -7.88 -11.61 7.00
CA LEU A 197 -7.21 -10.38 7.38
C LEU A 197 -5.71 -10.59 7.68
N PRO A 198 -4.84 -9.63 7.32
CA PRO A 198 -3.41 -9.66 7.65
C PRO A 198 -3.21 -9.39 9.15
N VAL A 199 -3.39 -10.44 9.97
CA VAL A 199 -3.51 -10.35 11.44
C VAL A 199 -2.43 -9.48 12.07
N LYS A 200 -1.16 -9.66 11.67
CA LYS A 200 -0.01 -8.94 12.26
C LYS A 200 -0.06 -7.42 12.02
N TRP A 201 -0.74 -6.94 10.99
CA TRP A 201 -0.86 -5.51 10.68
C TRP A 201 -2.21 -4.92 11.11
N THR A 202 -3.17 -5.77 11.46
CA THR A 202 -4.55 -5.33 11.70
C THR A 202 -4.71 -4.87 13.14
N ALA A 203 -5.35 -3.71 13.33
CA ALA A 203 -5.62 -3.17 14.65
C ALA A 203 -6.59 -4.06 15.46
N PRO A 204 -6.53 -4.07 16.81
CA PRO A 204 -7.36 -4.94 17.64
C PRO A 204 -8.87 -4.74 17.42
N GLU A 205 -9.32 -3.49 17.30
CA GLU A 205 -10.73 -3.17 17.05
C GLU A 205 -11.20 -3.62 15.65
N ALA A 206 -10.27 -3.64 14.69
CA ALA A 206 -10.51 -4.06 13.33
C ALA A 206 -10.59 -5.60 13.22
N LEU A 207 -9.75 -6.33 13.96
CA LEU A 207 -9.80 -7.79 14.10
C LEU A 207 -11.07 -8.25 14.83
N LYS A 208 -11.37 -7.65 15.98
CA LYS A 208 -12.43 -8.12 16.87
C LYS A 208 -13.84 -7.71 16.43
N HIS A 209 -13.96 -6.51 15.87
CA HIS A 209 -15.27 -5.91 15.58
C HIS A 209 -15.47 -5.54 14.12
N GLY A 210 -14.50 -5.81 13.25
CA GLY A 210 -14.56 -5.38 11.86
C GLY A 210 -14.58 -3.85 11.70
N LYS A 211 -14.14 -3.08 12.71
CA LYS A 211 -14.17 -1.61 12.71
C LYS A 211 -12.89 -1.03 12.12
N PHE A 212 -12.94 -0.66 10.84
CA PHE A 212 -11.81 -0.06 10.11
C PHE A 212 -11.97 1.46 10.01
N SER A 213 -10.89 2.19 10.24
CA SER A 213 -10.84 3.67 10.20
C SER A 213 -9.41 4.14 9.87
N SER A 214 -9.20 5.45 9.68
CA SER A 214 -7.83 5.96 9.56
C SER A 214 -6.96 5.60 10.78
N LYS A 215 -7.57 5.44 11.97
CA LYS A 215 -6.88 5.02 13.19
C LYS A 215 -6.44 3.54 13.17
N SER A 216 -7.15 2.67 12.47
CA SER A 216 -6.67 1.31 12.24
C SER A 216 -5.52 1.29 11.24
N ASP A 217 -5.50 2.18 10.24
CA ASP A 217 -4.33 2.32 9.35
C ASP A 217 -3.12 2.90 10.08
N VAL A 218 -3.31 3.79 11.05
CA VAL A 218 -2.22 4.29 11.92
C VAL A 218 -1.57 3.14 12.69
N TRP A 219 -2.34 2.18 13.18
CA TRP A 219 -1.80 0.97 13.80
C TRP A 219 -0.92 0.19 12.82
N SER A 220 -1.45 -0.08 11.62
CA SER A 220 -0.73 -0.77 10.55
C SER A 220 0.55 -0.02 10.15
N PHE A 221 0.52 1.31 10.14
CA PHE A 221 1.69 2.16 9.91
C PHE A 221 2.76 1.96 10.99
N GLY A 222 2.38 1.81 12.27
CA GLY A 222 3.33 1.46 13.33
C GLY A 222 4.04 0.13 13.06
N VAL A 223 3.32 -0.89 12.58
CA VAL A 223 3.90 -2.18 12.17
C VAL A 223 4.80 -2.02 10.95
N LEU A 224 4.41 -1.20 9.97
CA LEU A 224 5.22 -0.87 8.81
C LEU A 224 6.53 -0.16 9.21
N LEU A 225 6.51 0.78 10.16
CA LEU A 225 7.73 1.39 10.69
C LEU A 225 8.64 0.31 11.29
N TRP A 226 8.09 -0.64 12.03
CA TRP A 226 8.88 -1.76 12.56
C TRP A 226 9.49 -2.61 11.43
N GLU A 227 8.76 -2.90 10.36
CA GLU A 227 9.30 -3.58 9.17
C GLU A 227 10.45 -2.77 8.54
N VAL A 228 10.29 -1.46 8.38
CA VAL A 228 11.29 -0.58 7.77
C VAL A 228 12.59 -0.58 8.58
N PHE A 229 12.49 -0.33 9.89
CA PHE A 229 13.66 -0.22 10.77
C PHE A 229 14.27 -1.58 11.15
N SER A 230 13.57 -2.68 10.87
CA SER A 230 14.11 -4.04 10.96
C SER A 230 14.65 -4.57 9.63
N TYR A 231 14.70 -3.75 8.58
CA TYR A 231 15.14 -4.14 7.23
C TYR A 231 14.31 -5.28 6.62
N GLY A 232 13.00 -5.22 6.83
CA GLY A 232 12.02 -6.14 6.28
C GLY A 232 11.90 -7.47 7.04
N ARG A 233 12.27 -7.54 8.32
CA ARG A 233 11.97 -8.73 9.14
C ARG A 233 10.46 -8.92 9.26
N ALA A 234 10.03 -10.16 9.45
CA ALA A 234 8.63 -10.45 9.69
C ALA A 234 8.21 -9.92 11.08
N PRO A 235 7.11 -9.14 11.20
CA PRO A 235 6.60 -8.66 12.49
C PRO A 235 6.28 -9.80 13.45
N TYR A 236 6.34 -9.50 14.75
CA TYR A 236 6.10 -10.47 15.84
C TYR A 236 6.92 -11.75 15.64
N PRO A 237 8.26 -11.66 15.70
CA PRO A 237 9.12 -12.81 15.46
C PRO A 237 8.83 -13.91 16.48
N LYS A 238 8.83 -15.17 16.02
CA LYS A 238 8.61 -16.38 16.85
C LYS A 238 7.21 -16.50 17.48
N MET A 239 6.24 -15.69 17.04
CA MET A 239 4.83 -15.80 17.47
C MET A 239 3.94 -16.27 16.32
N SER A 240 3.06 -17.23 16.61
CA SER A 240 1.94 -17.62 15.76
C SER A 240 0.88 -16.52 15.69
N LEU A 241 -0.01 -16.56 14.69
CA LEU A 241 -1.06 -15.55 14.54
C LEU A 241 -2.00 -15.49 15.75
N LYS A 242 -2.27 -16.63 16.39
CA LYS A 242 -3.09 -16.72 17.60
C LYS A 242 -2.40 -16.04 18.78
N GLU A 243 -1.13 -16.34 19.01
CA GLU A 243 -0.33 -15.72 20.09
C GLU A 243 -0.21 -14.21 19.90
N VAL A 244 -0.06 -13.73 18.66
CA VAL A 244 -0.03 -12.29 18.37
C VAL A 244 -1.33 -11.63 18.83
N THR A 245 -2.48 -12.17 18.43
CA THR A 245 -3.79 -11.62 18.83
C THR A 245 -3.92 -11.57 20.35
N GLU A 246 -3.64 -12.68 21.04
CA GLU A 246 -3.75 -12.76 22.50
C GLU A 246 -2.78 -11.81 23.24
N ALA A 247 -1.54 -11.71 22.78
CA ALA A 247 -0.54 -10.85 23.40
C ALA A 247 -0.89 -9.37 23.22
N VAL A 248 -1.29 -8.97 22.01
CA VAL A 248 -1.66 -7.59 21.70
C VAL A 248 -2.88 -7.16 22.53
N GLU A 249 -3.87 -8.04 22.70
CA GLU A 249 -5.02 -7.81 23.58
C GLU A 249 -4.61 -7.65 25.05
N LYS A 250 -3.59 -8.38 25.52
CA LYS A 250 -3.00 -8.23 26.86
C LYS A 250 -2.09 -7.01 27.02
N GLY A 251 -1.96 -6.18 25.97
CA GLY A 251 -1.17 -4.94 26.01
C GLY A 251 0.27 -5.08 25.53
N TYR A 252 0.70 -6.25 25.07
CA TYR A 252 2.04 -6.42 24.50
C TYR A 252 2.23 -5.56 23.24
N ARG A 253 3.42 -4.96 23.09
CA ARG A 253 3.87 -4.25 21.90
C ARG A 253 5.28 -4.72 21.55
N MET A 254 5.61 -4.72 20.25
CA MET A 254 6.92 -5.18 19.80
C MET A 254 8.03 -4.30 20.34
N GLU A 255 9.13 -4.93 20.75
CA GLU A 255 10.39 -4.26 21.08
C GLU A 255 10.94 -3.53 19.84
N PRO A 256 11.67 -2.40 20.04
CA PRO A 256 12.30 -1.70 18.93
C PRO A 256 13.30 -2.61 18.21
N PRO A 257 13.42 -2.51 16.88
CA PRO A 257 14.52 -3.15 16.15
C PRO A 257 15.89 -2.66 16.65
N GLU A 258 16.90 -3.49 16.45
CA GLU A 258 18.30 -3.14 16.68
C GLU A 258 18.70 -1.86 15.92
N ASP A 259 19.37 -0.93 16.62
CA ASP A 259 19.75 0.40 16.14
C ASP A 259 18.60 1.34 15.75
N CYS A 260 17.36 1.03 16.17
CA CYS A 260 16.21 1.90 15.93
C CYS A 260 16.34 3.19 16.77
N PRO A 261 16.25 4.39 16.15
CA PRO A 261 16.27 5.64 16.89
C PRO A 261 15.13 5.73 17.91
N GLY A 262 15.40 6.19 19.14
CA GLY A 262 14.41 6.25 20.21
C GLY A 262 13.17 7.09 19.87
N ALA A 263 13.33 8.14 19.05
CA ALA A 263 12.22 8.93 18.55
C ALA A 263 11.30 8.14 17.61
N VAL A 264 11.86 7.24 16.80
CA VAL A 264 11.10 6.34 15.92
C VAL A 264 10.38 5.28 16.74
N HIS A 265 11.04 4.70 17.75
CA HIS A 265 10.35 3.77 18.67
C HIS A 265 9.16 4.46 19.35
N THR A 266 9.35 5.68 19.85
CA THR A 266 8.26 6.48 20.44
C THR A 266 7.10 6.71 19.46
N LEU A 267 7.40 6.94 18.18
CA LEU A 267 6.39 7.01 17.12
C LEU A 267 5.63 5.69 16.98
N MET A 268 6.34 4.55 16.88
CA MET A 268 5.71 3.22 16.81
C MET A 268 4.78 2.98 18.01
N SER A 269 5.24 3.24 19.24
CA SER A 269 4.43 3.08 20.44
C SER A 269 3.17 3.94 20.40
N SER A 270 3.26 5.19 19.92
CA SER A 270 2.09 6.07 19.79
C SER A 270 1.08 5.59 18.75
N CYS A 271 1.52 4.88 17.71
CA CYS A 271 0.65 4.24 16.72
C CYS A 271 -0.10 3.04 17.30
N TRP A 272 0.46 2.38 18.33
CA TRP A 272 -0.10 1.19 18.94
C TRP A 272 -0.84 1.43 20.26
N GLU A 273 -1.27 2.67 20.51
CA GLU A 273 -2.21 2.96 21.60
C GLU A 273 -3.46 2.07 21.48
N ALA A 274 -3.88 1.47 22.59
CA ALA A 274 -5.02 0.55 22.61
C ALA A 274 -6.31 1.24 22.16
N GLU A 275 -6.54 2.45 22.69
CA GLU A 275 -7.67 3.30 22.32
C GLU A 275 -7.40 4.01 20.98
N PRO A 276 -8.19 3.76 19.92
CA PRO A 276 -7.96 4.33 18.59
C PRO A 276 -7.90 5.86 18.57
N THR A 277 -8.68 6.52 19.43
CA THR A 277 -8.72 7.98 19.51
C THR A 277 -7.43 8.61 20.06
N ARG A 278 -6.62 7.84 20.81
CA ARG A 278 -5.31 8.28 21.33
C ARG A 278 -4.19 8.20 20.29
N ARG A 279 -4.40 7.45 19.20
CA ARG A 279 -3.41 7.34 18.11
C ARG A 279 -3.33 8.66 17.33
N PRO A 280 -2.13 9.15 16.97
CA PRO A 280 -1.98 10.40 16.23
C PRO A 280 -2.58 10.31 14.81
N PRO A 281 -3.05 11.43 14.21
CA PRO A 281 -3.37 11.47 12.79
C PRO A 281 -2.09 11.43 11.93
N PHE A 282 -2.21 11.06 10.66
CA PHE A 282 -1.05 10.88 9.77
C PHE A 282 -0.24 12.16 9.57
N ARG A 283 -0.91 13.32 9.51
CA ARG A 283 -0.23 14.63 9.48
C ARG A 283 0.80 14.79 10.60
N LYS A 284 0.44 14.45 11.85
CA LYS A 284 1.37 14.56 12.99
C LYS A 284 2.52 13.56 12.91
N LEU A 285 2.29 12.39 12.29
CA LEU A 285 3.33 11.39 12.05
C LEU A 285 4.33 11.89 11.00
N ALA A 286 3.84 12.44 9.89
CA ALA A 286 4.66 13.04 8.84
C ALA A 286 5.49 14.21 9.38
N GLU A 287 4.89 15.13 10.13
CA GLU A 287 5.59 16.26 10.77
C GLU A 287 6.73 15.79 11.68
N LYS A 288 6.51 14.74 12.48
CA LYS A 288 7.52 14.15 13.37
C LYS A 288 8.65 13.49 12.57
N LEU A 289 8.33 12.66 11.59
CA LEU A 289 9.34 12.00 10.73
C LEU A 289 10.18 13.02 9.96
N ALA A 290 9.57 14.09 9.46
CA ALA A 290 10.29 15.17 8.78
C ALA A 290 11.26 15.90 9.73
N ARG A 291 10.92 16.07 11.02
CA ARG A 291 11.83 16.62 12.02
C ARG A 291 13.01 15.69 12.28
N GLU A 292 12.75 14.40 12.50
CA GLU A 292 13.81 13.41 12.73
C GLU A 292 14.77 13.35 11.53
N LEU A 293 14.25 13.34 10.30
CA LEU A 293 15.06 13.33 9.10
C LEU A 293 15.98 14.56 9.00
N ARG A 294 15.48 15.76 9.33
CA ARG A 294 16.30 16.98 9.39
C ARG A 294 17.37 16.91 10.47
N SER A 295 17.04 16.34 11.63
CA SER A 295 18.00 16.18 12.73
C SER A 295 19.18 15.29 12.34
N VAL A 296 18.92 14.15 11.70
CA VAL A 296 19.98 13.22 11.26
C VAL A 296 20.80 13.82 10.11
N GLY A 297 20.18 14.61 9.23
CA GLY A 297 20.87 15.33 8.16
C GLY A 297 21.83 16.41 8.67
N ALA A 298 21.49 17.08 9.78
CA ALA A 298 22.35 18.09 10.40
C ALA A 298 23.58 17.48 11.10
N THR A 299 23.42 16.34 11.78
CA THR A 299 24.53 15.67 12.49
C THR A 299 25.58 15.09 11.53
N GLY A 300 25.15 14.60 10.36
CA GLY A 300 26.07 14.07 9.34
C GLY A 300 26.93 15.13 8.63
N HIS A 301 26.61 16.42 8.76
CA HIS A 301 27.44 17.52 8.24
C HIS A 301 28.56 17.93 9.21
N VAL A 302 28.37 17.75 10.52
CA VAL A 302 29.37 18.08 11.55
C VAL A 302 30.48 17.04 11.54
N GLU A 303 30.15 15.75 11.48
CA GLU A 303 31.15 14.66 11.46
C GLU A 303 32.05 14.65 10.21
N ARG A 304 31.65 15.31 9.12
CA ARG A 304 32.47 15.42 7.90
C ARG A 304 33.47 16.58 7.92
N GLN A 305 33.34 17.53 8.83
CA GLN A 305 34.27 18.68 8.92
C GLN A 305 35.44 18.41 9.88
N ASP A 306 35.34 17.42 10.77
CA ASP A 306 36.39 17.08 11.73
C ASP A 306 37.43 16.06 11.20
N ALA A 307 37.36 15.69 9.92
CA ALA A 307 38.29 14.74 9.29
C ALA A 307 39.49 15.36 8.57
N ASP A 308 39.58 16.69 8.48
CA ASP A 308 40.77 17.41 7.97
C ASP A 308 41.53 18.09 9.13
N GLY A 309 42.37 17.30 9.80
CA GLY A 309 43.38 17.76 10.75
C GLY A 309 44.63 18.29 10.04
N PRO A 310 45.42 19.18 10.69
CA PRO A 310 46.21 20.21 10.03
C PRO A 310 47.53 19.71 9.43
N THR A 311 47.91 20.35 8.33
CA THR A 311 49.20 20.25 7.64
C THR A 311 50.36 20.74 8.52
N LEU A 312 51.45 19.94 8.53
CA LEU A 312 52.71 20.19 9.21
C LEU A 312 53.38 21.51 8.79
N PRO A 313 54.11 22.20 9.70
CA PRO A 313 54.83 23.42 9.35
C PRO A 313 56.15 23.09 8.62
N CYS A 314 56.38 23.81 7.53
CA CYS A 314 57.61 23.79 6.74
C CYS A 314 58.76 24.44 7.54
N GLY A 315 59.80 23.68 7.84
CA GLY A 315 61.04 24.17 8.43
C GLY A 315 61.87 24.95 7.41
N GLN A 316 62.28 26.15 7.78
CA GLN A 316 63.31 26.93 7.10
C GLN A 316 64.66 26.68 7.78
N GLU A 317 65.67 26.36 6.99
CA GLU A 317 67.10 26.42 7.31
C GLU A 317 67.75 27.38 6.29
N PRO A 318 68.83 28.08 6.66
CA PRO A 318 70.14 27.45 6.87
C PRO A 318 70.82 27.74 8.21
#